data_AF-A0AAE3RCU0-F1
#
_entry.id   AF-A0AAE3RCU0-F1
#
_cell.length_a   1.000
_cell.length_b   1.000
_cell.length_c   1.000
_cell.angle_alpha   90.00
_cell.angle_beta   90.00
_cell.angle_gamma   90.00
#
_symmetry.space_group_name_H-M   'P 1'
#
loop_
_entity.id
_entity.type
_entity.pdbx_description
1 polymer ?
#
loop_
_entity_poly.entity_id
_entity_poly.type
_entity_poly.pdbx_seq_one_letter_code
_entity_poly.pdbx_strand_id
1 'polypeptide(L)'
;MRFGTKVLIVICFVLFLGCGYYFGSYYHQNVKRHKQMYCYETFSGPINSALIVDDVSDGKELIAYYKLVEQGKNPIINFRIQGLPTDEPVYIMGYIGEDSSLVDVVNYWNGGGKSRQWYLRGYVYRATLHEQPPRQIKSD
;
A
#
# COMPACT_ATOMS: atom_id res chain seq x y z
N MET A 1 1.15 -22.52 -45.47
CA MET A 1 0.73 -21.40 -44.59
C MET A 1 0.80 -21.69 -43.07
N ARG A 2 1.24 -22.87 -42.59
CA ARG A 2 1.17 -23.24 -41.15
C ARG A 2 2.45 -23.09 -40.33
N PHE A 3 3.62 -22.90 -40.96
CA PHE A 3 4.91 -22.83 -40.26
C PHE A 3 5.21 -21.42 -39.72
N GLY A 4 5.00 -20.38 -40.53
CA GLY A 4 5.23 -18.98 -40.13
C GLY A 4 4.37 -18.54 -38.93
N THR A 5 3.12 -18.99 -38.86
CA THR A 5 2.22 -18.67 -37.73
C THR A 5 2.71 -19.24 -36.40
N LYS A 6 3.27 -20.46 -36.40
CA LYS A 6 3.79 -21.09 -35.18
C LYS A 6 5.04 -20.36 -34.66
N VAL A 7 5.94 -19.98 -35.56
CA VAL A 7 7.14 -19.21 -35.20
C VAL A 7 6.76 -17.84 -34.64
N LEU A 8 5.79 -17.16 -35.26
CA LEU A 8 5.29 -15.88 -34.76
C LEU A 8 4.70 -15.99 -33.35
N ILE A 9 3.88 -17.01 -33.08
CA ILE A 9 3.32 -17.23 -31.74
C ILE A 9 4.42 -17.42 -30.69
N VAL A 10 5.45 -18.21 -31.00
CA VAL A 10 6.59 -18.43 -30.08
C VAL A 10 7.33 -17.13 -29.81
N ILE A 11 7.60 -16.33 -30.85
CA ILE A 11 8.26 -15.02 -30.69
C ILE A 11 7.40 -14.09 -29.82
N CYS A 12 6.10 -13.97 -30.10
CA CYS A 12 5.19 -13.16 -29.29
C CYS A 12 5.14 -13.62 -27.83
N PHE A 13 5.16 -14.93 -27.59
CA PHE A 13 5.15 -15.48 -26.23
C PHE A 13 6.44 -15.19 -25.48
N VAL A 14 7.61 -15.37 -26.11
CA VAL A 14 8.91 -15.04 -25.52
C VAL A 14 9.02 -13.54 -25.22
N LEU A 15 8.57 -12.69 -26.14
CA LEU A 15 8.53 -11.23 -25.93
C LEU A 15 7.57 -10.87 -24.78
N PHE A 16 6.39 -11.47 -24.72
CA PHE A 16 5.42 -11.23 -23.64
C PHE A 16 6.01 -11.58 -22.27
N LEU A 17 6.64 -12.75 -22.14
CA LEU A 17 7.29 -13.17 -20.90
C LEU A 17 8.48 -12.27 -20.52
N GLY A 18 9.32 -11.92 -21.51
CA GLY A 18 10.48 -11.05 -21.30
C GLY A 18 10.08 -9.64 -20.86
N CYS A 19 9.12 -9.03 -21.55
CA CYS A 19 8.56 -7.73 -21.21
C CYS A 19 7.90 -7.75 -19.83
N GLY A 20 7.11 -8.79 -19.51
CA GLY A 20 6.47 -8.95 -18.21
C GLY A 20 7.49 -9.01 -17.06
N TYR A 21 8.55 -9.80 -17.22
CA TYR A 21 9.63 -9.89 -16.22
C TYR A 21 10.36 -8.56 -16.02
N TYR A 22 10.72 -7.90 -17.12
CA TYR A 22 11.41 -6.60 -17.06
C TYR A 22 10.55 -5.53 -16.41
N PHE A 23 9.28 -5.43 -16.81
CA PHE A 23 8.34 -4.46 -16.25
C PHE A 23 8.11 -4.68 -14.75
N GLY A 24 7.91 -5.93 -14.32
CA GLY A 24 7.77 -6.26 -12.90
C GLY A 24 9.01 -5.88 -12.09
N SER A 25 10.20 -6.25 -12.58
CA SER A 25 11.46 -5.88 -11.91
C SER A 25 11.65 -4.36 -11.83
N TYR A 26 11.39 -3.64 -12.92
CA TYR A 26 11.46 -2.19 -12.95
C TYR A 26 10.48 -1.54 -11.97
N TYR A 27 9.23 -2.00 -11.94
CA TYR A 27 8.22 -1.51 -11.00
C TYR A 27 8.67 -1.69 -9.54
N HIS A 28 9.13 -2.89 -9.17
CA HIS A 28 9.57 -3.16 -7.80
C HIS A 28 10.79 -2.34 -7.40
N GLN A 29 11.75 -2.15 -8.31
CA GLN A 29 12.89 -1.26 -8.07
C GLN A 29 12.44 0.19 -7.92
N ASN A 30 11.47 0.63 -8.73
CA ASN A 30 10.92 1.98 -8.66
C ASN A 30 10.24 2.21 -7.30
N VAL A 31 9.35 1.32 -6.86
CA VAL A 31 8.70 1.45 -5.54
C VAL A 31 9.73 1.54 -4.42
N LYS A 32 10.76 0.70 -4.44
CA LYS A 32 11.81 0.69 -3.41
C LYS A 32 12.67 1.96 -3.34
N ARG A 33 12.62 2.82 -4.36
CA ARG A 33 13.29 4.14 -4.36
C ARG A 33 12.47 5.24 -3.71
N HIS A 34 11.20 5.00 -3.41
CA HIS A 34 10.32 5.99 -2.78
C HIS A 34 10.58 6.09 -1.28
N LYS A 35 10.12 7.21 -0.67
CA LYS A 35 10.24 7.44 0.77
C LYS A 35 9.54 6.31 1.53
N GLN A 36 10.25 5.75 2.52
CA GLN A 36 9.69 4.77 3.45
C GLN A 36 9.14 5.47 4.69
N MET A 37 7.97 5.04 5.15
CA MET A 37 7.31 5.50 6.37
C MET A 37 6.60 4.34 7.06
N TYR A 38 6.16 4.51 8.29
CA TYR A 38 5.33 3.55 9.03
C TYR A 38 3.91 4.07 9.09
N CYS A 39 2.92 3.17 9.05
CA CYS A 39 1.51 3.56 9.03
C CYS A 39 0.78 2.98 10.25
N TYR A 40 0.44 3.85 11.19
CA TYR A 40 -0.28 3.50 12.41
C TYR A 40 -1.05 4.69 12.96
N GLU A 41 -2.13 4.42 13.67
CA GLU A 41 -2.99 5.43 14.28
C GLU A 41 -2.58 5.65 15.75
N THR A 42 -2.55 6.92 16.17
CA THR A 42 -2.22 7.35 17.55
C THR A 42 -3.27 8.28 18.16
N PHE A 43 -4.40 8.49 17.49
CA PHE A 43 -5.39 9.50 17.88
C PHE A 43 -6.23 9.05 19.08
N SER A 44 -6.48 7.75 19.19
CA SER A 44 -7.37 7.13 20.19
C SER A 44 -6.65 6.78 21.51
N GLY A 45 -5.36 7.12 21.64
CA GLY A 45 -4.54 6.80 22.81
C GLY A 45 -3.48 5.73 22.51
N PRO A 46 -3.81 4.43 22.52
CA PRO A 46 -2.86 3.37 22.17
C PRO A 46 -2.55 3.38 20.67
N ILE A 47 -1.40 2.79 20.31
CA ILE A 47 -1.01 2.59 18.92
C ILE A 47 -1.94 1.54 18.30
N ASN A 48 -2.68 1.92 17.26
CA ASN A 48 -3.59 1.05 16.52
C ASN A 48 -3.13 0.90 15.07
N SER A 49 -3.62 -0.15 14.40
CA SER A 49 -3.47 -0.27 12.95
C SER A 49 -4.23 0.83 12.22
N ALA A 50 -3.54 1.51 11.30
CA ALA A 50 -4.19 2.43 10.39
C ALA A 50 -5.05 1.65 9.38
N LEU A 51 -6.21 2.22 9.04
CA LEU A 51 -7.09 1.75 8.00
C LEU A 51 -6.52 2.14 6.64
N ILE A 52 -6.63 1.22 5.71
CA ILE A 52 -6.25 1.40 4.31
C ILE A 52 -7.44 1.02 3.43
N VAL A 53 -7.65 1.78 2.35
CA VAL A 53 -8.66 1.51 1.32
C VAL A 53 -7.96 1.20 0.00
N ASP A 54 -8.49 0.29 -0.81
CA ASP A 54 -7.88 -0.08 -2.11
C ASP A 54 -8.34 0.80 -3.27
N ASP A 55 -9.54 1.39 -3.15
CA ASP A 55 -10.10 2.33 -4.10
C ASP A 55 -9.97 3.77 -3.60
N VAL A 56 -9.58 4.67 -4.51
CA VAL A 56 -9.53 6.11 -4.25
C VAL A 56 -10.91 6.68 -3.99
N SER A 57 -11.97 6.02 -4.48
CA SER A 57 -13.36 6.43 -4.27
C SER A 57 -13.75 6.41 -2.79
N ASP A 58 -13.28 5.42 -2.02
CA ASP A 58 -13.47 5.30 -0.56
C ASP A 58 -12.57 6.25 0.25
N GLY A 59 -11.68 7.00 -0.41
CA GLY A 59 -10.73 7.90 0.24
C GLY A 59 -11.40 9.07 0.98
N LYS A 60 -12.57 9.53 0.52
CA LYS A 60 -13.31 10.61 1.20
C LYS A 60 -13.88 10.16 2.53
N GLU A 61 -14.44 8.95 2.55
CA GLU A 61 -14.99 8.28 3.72
C GLU A 61 -13.88 7.99 4.74
N LEU A 62 -12.71 7.52 4.27
CA LEU A 62 -11.53 7.32 5.09
C LEU A 62 -11.07 8.63 5.76
N ILE A 63 -10.96 9.73 5.00
CA ILE A 63 -10.60 11.05 5.54
C ILE A 63 -11.64 11.51 6.56
N ALA A 64 -12.94 11.39 6.24
CA ALA A 64 -14.01 11.79 7.14
C ALA A 64 -13.99 11.01 8.46
N TYR A 65 -13.75 9.70 8.38
CA TYR A 65 -13.55 8.84 9.53
C TYR A 65 -12.42 9.35 10.42
N TYR A 66 -11.23 9.56 9.85
CA TYR A 66 -10.08 9.97 10.64
C TYR A 66 -10.20 11.38 11.23
N LYS A 67 -10.84 12.32 10.52
CA LYS A 67 -11.13 13.65 11.07
C LYS A 67 -12.03 13.59 12.31
N LEU A 68 -12.91 12.60 12.41
CA LEU A 68 -13.73 12.38 13.62
C LEU A 68 -12.92 11.68 14.71
N VAL A 69 -12.06 10.72 14.35
CA VAL A 69 -11.17 10.02 15.30
C VAL A 69 -10.17 10.99 15.93
N GLU A 70 -9.60 11.92 15.16
CA GLU A 70 -8.74 13.01 15.67
C GLU A 70 -9.44 13.89 16.72
N GLN A 71 -10.78 13.97 16.67
CA GLN A 71 -11.60 14.69 17.65
C GLN A 71 -11.97 13.84 18.87
N GLY A 72 -11.39 12.63 19.01
CA GLY A 72 -11.70 11.69 20.08
C GLY A 72 -13.05 11.00 19.94
N LYS A 73 -13.66 11.01 18.74
CA LYS A 73 -14.92 10.30 18.48
C LYS A 73 -14.64 8.87 18.03
N ASN A 74 -15.62 7.99 18.18
CA ASN A 74 -15.58 6.62 17.69
C ASN A 74 -16.61 6.43 16.55
N PRO A 75 -16.33 6.93 15.34
CA PRO A 75 -17.23 6.80 14.18
C PRO A 75 -17.32 5.34 13.70
N ILE A 76 -18.41 5.01 13.02
CA ILE A 76 -18.62 3.70 12.42
C ILE A 76 -17.88 3.62 11.08
N ILE A 77 -17.17 2.52 10.84
CA ILE A 77 -16.55 2.21 9.55
C ILE A 77 -17.63 1.65 8.63
N ASN A 78 -17.92 2.34 7.53
CA ASN A 78 -18.94 1.96 6.54
C ASN A 78 -18.39 1.87 5.10
N PHE A 79 -17.07 1.75 4.96
CA PHE A 79 -16.35 1.64 3.68
C PHE A 79 -15.46 0.40 3.68
N ARG A 80 -14.92 0.03 2.51
CA ARG A 80 -14.09 -1.17 2.38
C ARG A 80 -12.69 -0.91 2.94
N ILE A 81 -12.26 -1.75 3.88
CA ILE A 81 -10.93 -1.64 4.48
C ILE A 81 -10.11 -2.89 4.20
N GLN A 82 -8.81 -2.70 4.12
CA GLN A 82 -7.82 -3.76 4.18
C GLN A 82 -6.97 -3.63 5.45
N GLY A 83 -6.33 -4.71 5.86
CA GLY A 83 -5.40 -4.71 6.98
C GLY A 83 -3.98 -4.40 6.49
N LEU A 84 -3.28 -3.51 7.19
CA LEU A 84 -1.88 -3.21 6.96
C LEU A 84 -1.06 -3.60 8.20
N PRO A 85 0.13 -4.21 8.05
CA PRO A 85 1.05 -4.41 9.17
C PRO A 85 1.51 -3.05 9.71
N THR A 86 1.56 -2.92 11.04
CA THR A 86 1.96 -1.68 11.73
C THR A 86 3.45 -1.58 11.98
N ASP A 87 4.13 -2.72 12.01
CA ASP A 87 5.55 -2.88 12.30
C ASP A 87 6.43 -2.89 11.05
N GLU A 88 5.83 -2.96 9.86
CA GLU A 88 6.54 -2.88 8.58
C GLU A 88 6.40 -1.52 7.91
N PRO A 89 7.45 -1.05 7.20
CA PRO A 89 7.36 0.19 6.45
C PRO A 89 6.49 0.05 5.20
N VAL A 90 5.89 1.16 4.81
CA VAL A 90 5.23 1.40 3.53
C VAL A 90 6.03 2.39 2.69
N TYR A 91 5.91 2.27 1.37
CA TYR A 91 6.54 3.16 0.40
C TYR A 91 5.51 4.17 -0.09
N ILE A 92 5.84 5.46 0.03
CA ILE A 92 4.97 6.57 -0.37
C ILE A 92 5.04 6.77 -1.88
N MET A 93 3.99 6.40 -2.61
CA MET A 93 3.93 6.49 -4.07
C MET A 93 3.46 7.87 -4.55
N GLY A 94 2.64 8.56 -3.76
CA GLY A 94 2.17 9.89 -4.10
C GLY A 94 1.11 10.43 -3.14
N TYR A 95 0.87 11.73 -3.22
CA TYR A 95 -0.17 12.42 -2.46
C TYR A 95 -1.36 12.73 -3.39
N ILE A 96 -2.57 12.58 -2.88
CA ILE A 96 -3.80 12.68 -3.67
C ILE A 96 -4.69 13.80 -3.09
N GLY A 97 -5.29 14.58 -3.99
CA GLY A 97 -6.13 15.71 -3.64
C GLY A 97 -5.33 16.99 -3.39
N GLU A 98 -6.03 18.13 -3.39
CA GLU A 98 -5.42 19.45 -3.18
C GLU A 98 -4.79 19.60 -1.78
N ASP A 99 -5.41 18.99 -0.77
CA ASP A 99 -4.93 19.02 0.61
C ASP A 99 -3.90 17.91 0.91
N SER A 100 -3.67 17.00 -0.05
CA SER A 100 -2.77 15.85 0.12
C SER A 100 -3.11 15.01 1.36
N SER A 101 -4.38 14.99 1.78
CA SER A 101 -4.86 14.25 2.96
C SER A 101 -4.84 12.73 2.74
N LEU A 102 -4.87 12.28 1.50
CA LEU A 102 -4.82 10.88 1.11
C LEU A 102 -3.48 10.57 0.45
N VAL A 103 -2.89 9.42 0.79
CA VAL A 103 -1.55 9.03 0.33
C VAL A 103 -1.60 7.63 -0.26
N ASP A 104 -1.13 7.48 -1.50
CA ASP A 104 -0.94 6.18 -2.15
C ASP A 104 0.31 5.51 -1.57
N VAL A 105 0.12 4.31 -1.05
CA VAL A 105 1.17 3.56 -0.39
C VAL A 105 1.24 2.13 -0.90
N VAL A 106 2.46 1.60 -0.91
CA VAL A 106 2.74 0.19 -1.18
C VAL A 106 3.44 -0.42 0.02
N ASN A 107 2.98 -1.55 0.52
CA ASN A 107 3.68 -2.36 1.51
C ASN A 107 4.12 -3.68 0.88
N TYR A 108 5.40 -4.03 1.01
CA TYR A 108 5.90 -5.33 0.65
C TYR A 108 5.92 -6.22 1.89
N TRP A 109 4.76 -6.75 2.25
CA TRP A 109 4.62 -7.72 3.33
C TRP A 109 5.58 -8.89 3.10
N ASN A 110 6.50 -9.15 4.03
CA ASN A 110 7.42 -10.28 3.94
C ASN A 110 7.05 -11.37 4.95
N GLY A 111 5.96 -12.08 4.68
CA GLY A 111 5.36 -13.09 5.56
C GLY A 111 6.13 -14.41 5.57
N GLY A 112 7.44 -14.38 5.77
CA GLY A 112 8.27 -15.55 6.07
C GLY A 112 8.48 -16.57 4.94
N GLY A 113 8.07 -16.30 3.71
CA GLY A 113 8.17 -17.26 2.61
C GLY A 113 9.06 -16.79 1.45
N LYS A 114 10.00 -17.63 1.01
CA LYS A 114 10.87 -17.44 -0.18
C LYS A 114 10.11 -17.43 -1.53
N SER A 115 8.84 -17.02 -1.54
CA SER A 115 7.89 -17.13 -2.65
C SER A 115 7.27 -15.77 -2.96
N ARG A 116 7.85 -15.09 -3.95
CA ARG A 116 7.31 -14.04 -4.85
C ARG A 116 6.20 -13.12 -4.30
N GLN A 117 6.66 -11.98 -3.77
CA GLN A 117 6.10 -10.64 -4.03
C GLN A 117 4.58 -10.52 -3.96
N TRP A 118 4.00 -10.70 -2.78
CA TRP A 118 2.69 -10.16 -2.47
C TRP A 118 2.92 -8.79 -1.85
N TYR A 119 2.47 -7.74 -2.53
CA TYR A 119 2.47 -6.39 -2.01
C TYR A 119 1.04 -5.92 -1.87
N LEU A 120 0.77 -5.18 -0.80
CA LEU A 120 -0.49 -4.47 -0.64
C LEU A 120 -0.30 -3.06 -1.18
N ARG A 121 -1.24 -2.59 -2.00
CA ARG A 121 -1.31 -1.20 -2.43
C ARG A 121 -2.67 -0.65 -2.08
N GLY A 122 -2.69 0.58 -1.60
CA GLY A 122 -3.93 1.28 -1.29
C GLY A 122 -3.64 2.69 -0.81
N TYR A 123 -4.65 3.30 -0.23
CA TYR A 123 -4.65 4.68 0.18
C TYR A 123 -4.85 4.78 1.69
N VAL A 124 -4.02 5.61 2.30
CA VAL A 124 -4.06 5.86 3.74
C VAL A 124 -4.24 7.34 4.01
N TYR A 125 -4.75 7.65 5.19
CA TYR A 125 -4.84 9.03 5.64
C TYR A 125 -3.47 9.55 6.07
N ARG A 126 -3.07 10.71 5.57
CA ARG A 126 -1.70 11.22 5.72
C ARG A 126 -1.23 11.31 7.17
N ALA A 127 -2.12 11.70 8.09
CA ALA A 127 -1.76 11.89 9.49
C ALA A 127 -1.50 10.57 10.25
N THR A 128 -1.77 9.41 9.64
CA THR A 128 -1.37 8.10 10.19
C THR A 128 0.02 7.65 9.72
N LEU A 129 0.74 8.47 8.94
CA LEU A 129 2.09 8.17 8.48
C LEU A 129 3.14 8.79 9.39
N HIS A 130 4.09 7.97 9.83
CA HIS A 130 5.16 8.32 10.76
C HIS A 130 6.52 7.95 10.19
N GLU A 131 7.56 8.71 10.53
CA GLU A 131 8.93 8.39 10.09
C GLU A 131 9.59 7.29 10.92
N GLN A 132 9.10 7.08 12.16
CA GLN A 132 9.62 6.09 13.09
C GLN A 132 8.63 4.93 13.23
N PRO A 133 9.11 3.70 13.50
CA PRO A 133 8.24 2.59 13.83
C PRO A 133 7.44 2.87 15.10
N PRO A 134 6.30 2.20 15.31
CA PRO A 134 5.56 2.31 16.55
C PRO A 134 6.47 1.94 17.72
N ARG A 135 6.56 2.80 18.73
CA ARG A 135 7.33 2.50 19.94
C ARG A 135 6.67 1.30 20.60
N GLN A 136 7.39 0.18 20.69
CA GLN A 136 6.90 -0.99 21.41
C GLN A 136 6.59 -0.57 22.84
N ILE A 137 5.30 -0.57 23.19
CA ILE A 137 4.90 -0.54 24.59
C ILE A 137 5.33 -1.91 25.11
N LYS A 138 6.42 -1.96 25.90
CA LYS A 138 6.72 -3.16 26.68
C LYS A 138 5.49 -3.41 27.53
N SER A 139 4.79 -4.51 27.27
CA SER A 139 3.84 -5.06 28.22
C SER A 139 4.64 -5.54 29.42
N ASP A 140 4.72 -4.70 30.45
CA ASP A 140 5.19 -5.12 31.78
C ASP A 140 4.23 -6.14 32.40
#